data_AF-A0A3B9AME3-F1
#
_entry.id   AF-A0A3B9AME3-F1
#
_cell.length_a   1.000
_cell.length_b   1.000
_cell.length_c   1.000
_cell.angle_alpha   90.00
_cell.angle_beta   90.00
_cell.angle_gamma   90.00
#
_symmetry.space_group_name_H-M   'P 1'
#
loop_
_entity.id
_entity.type
_entity.pdbx_description
1 polymer ?
#
loop_
_entity_poly.entity_id
_entity_poly.type
_entity_poly.pdbx_seq_one_letter_code
_entity_poly.pdbx_strand_id
1 'polypeptide(L)' 'MNDCDDNNAAINPGAQEVCDGVDNDCDGQVDEGVKTTYYADADGDG' A
#
# COMPACT_ATOMS: atom_id res chain seq x y z
N MET A 1 -2.55 19.86 -4.13
CA MET A 1 -2.96 19.06 -5.30
C MET A 1 -2.15 17.78 -5.24
N ASN A 2 -2.40 16.95 -4.22
CA ASN A 2 -1.57 15.77 -3.96
C ASN A 2 -2.41 14.49 -4.05
N ASP A 3 -3.44 14.52 -4.89
CA ASP A 3 -4.05 13.30 -5.37
C ASP A 3 -3.22 12.85 -6.58
N CYS A 4 -2.67 11.64 -6.50
CA CYS A 4 -1.86 11.04 -7.54
C CYS A 4 -2.73 10.38 -8.62
N ASP A 5 -4.03 10.17 -8.36
CA ASP A 5 -5.01 9.71 -9.33
C ASP A 5 -6.36 10.44 -9.20
N ASP A 6 -6.45 11.62 -9.82
CA ASP A 6 -7.68 12.43 -9.90
C ASP A 6 -8.90 11.71 -10.53
N ASN A 7 -8.73 10.54 -11.15
CA ASN A 7 -9.83 9.74 -11.70
C ASN A 7 -10.36 8.70 -10.72
N ASN A 8 -9.67 8.49 -9.59
CA ASN A 8 -10.00 7.47 -8.62
C ASN A 8 -10.10 8.07 -7.21
N ALA A 9 -11.32 8.36 -6.77
CA ALA A 9 -11.56 8.88 -5.41
C ALA A 9 -11.12 7.93 -4.27
N ALA A 10 -10.80 6.67 -4.58
CA ALA A 10 -10.21 5.74 -3.61
C ALA A 10 -8.71 5.92 -3.44
N ILE A 11 -8.05 6.66 -4.32
CA ILE A 11 -6.62 7.00 -4.26
C ILE A 11 -6.54 8.47 -3.86
N ASN A 12 -5.93 8.78 -2.71
CA ASN A 12 -5.77 10.15 -2.20
C ASN A 12 -4.93 10.12 -0.91
N PRO A 13 -4.36 11.27 -0.47
CA PRO A 13 -3.58 11.44 0.78
C PRO A 13 -4.12 10.88 2.10
N GLY A 14 -5.38 10.45 2.15
CA GLY A 14 -6.00 9.85 3.33
C GLY A 14 -6.63 8.49 3.05
N ALA A 15 -6.39 7.90 1.88
CA ALA A 15 -6.81 6.55 1.58
C ALA A 15 -6.04 5.54 2.43
N GLN A 16 -6.62 4.35 2.58
CA GLN A 16 -5.92 3.24 3.22
C GLN A 16 -5.15 2.49 2.14
N GLU A 17 -3.87 2.22 2.41
CA GLU A 17 -3.06 1.33 1.57
C GLU A 17 -3.69 -0.05 1.43
N VAL A 18 -3.65 -0.60 0.22
CA VAL A 18 -4.08 -1.95 -0.15
C VAL A 18 -2.92 -2.63 -0.85
N CYS A 19 -2.74 -3.95 -0.65
CA CYS A 19 -1.71 -4.70 -1.35
C CYS A 19 -2.15 -5.03 -2.80
N ASP A 20 -2.31 -4.00 -3.63
CA ASP A 20 -2.74 -4.07 -5.03
C ASP A 20 -1.68 -3.61 -6.03
N GLY A 21 -0.51 -3.17 -5.54
CA GLY A 21 0.59 -2.63 -6.32
C GLY A 21 0.43 -1.15 -6.68
N VAL A 22 -0.51 -0.45 -6.04
CA VAL A 22 -0.78 0.98 -6.23
C VAL A 22 -0.47 1.74 -4.96
N ASP A 23 0.05 2.95 -5.11
CA ASP A 23 0.16 3.94 -4.03
C ASP A 23 -1.25 4.53 -3.84
N ASN A 24 -2.01 4.00 -2.88
CA ASN A 24 -3.39 4.43 -2.66
C ASN A 24 -3.42 5.74 -1.88
N ASP A 25 -2.47 5.94 -0.96
CA ASP A 25 -2.40 7.13 -0.12
C ASP A 25 -1.58 8.29 -0.73
N CYS A 26 -1.03 8.12 -1.93
CA CYS A 26 -0.25 9.13 -2.64
C CYS A 26 0.91 9.73 -1.83
N ASP A 27 1.50 8.94 -0.92
CA ASP A 27 2.65 9.35 -0.11
C ASP A 27 3.99 9.15 -0.85
N GLY A 28 3.95 8.50 -2.02
CA GLY A 28 5.10 8.16 -2.86
C GLY A 28 5.66 6.76 -2.62
N GLN A 29 5.00 5.96 -1.79
CA GLN A 29 5.35 4.58 -1.47
C GLN A 29 4.18 3.67 -1.84
N VAL A 30 4.51 2.54 -2.48
CA VAL A 30 3.50 1.60 -2.96
C VAL A 30 3.34 0.46 -1.96
N ASP A 31 2.10 0.16 -1.58
CA ASP A 31 1.68 -0.86 -0.61
C ASP A 31 2.42 -0.75 0.74
N GLU A 32 2.57 0.47 1.28
CA GLU A 32 3.20 0.66 2.60
C GLU A 32 2.30 0.10 3.72
N GLY A 33 2.89 -0.61 4.69
CA GLY A 33 2.16 -1.17 5.84
C GLY A 33 1.21 -2.34 5.50
N VAL A 34 0.92 -2.58 4.22
CA VAL A 34 0.09 -3.68 3.71
C VAL A 34 0.83 -4.68 2.84
N LYS A 35 2.10 -4.40 2.49
CA LYS A 35 3.12 -5.44 2.41
C LYS A 35 3.24 -6.06 3.79
N THR A 36 2.23 -6.85 4.17
CA THR A 36 2.38 -7.89 5.17
C THR A 36 3.60 -8.61 4.70
N THR A 37 4.66 -8.41 5.45
CA THR A 37 5.83 -9.25 5.43
C THR A 37 5.21 -10.63 5.46
N TYR A 38 5.18 -11.30 4.30
CA TYR A 38 5.39 -12.73 4.30
C TYR A 38 6.66 -12.80 5.12
N TYR A 39 6.49 -13.06 6.42
CA TYR A 39 7.57 -13.57 7.22
C TYR A 39 8.03 -14.74 6.36
N ALA A 40 9.18 -14.55 5.71
CA ALA A 40 10.11 -15.62 5.54
C ALA A 40 10.16 -16.27 6.93
N ASP A 41 9.41 -17.37 7.09
CA ASP A 41 9.68 -18.43 8.05
C ASP A 41 10.17 -17.92 9.42
N ALA A 42 9.38 -17.07 10.09
CA ALA A 42 9.72 -16.61 11.44
C ALA A 42 9.34 -17.63 12.53
N ASP A 43 8.80 -18.79 12.16
CA ASP A 43 8.58 -19.95 13.04
C ASP A 43 9.31 -21.23 12.59
N GLY A 44 10.02 -21.19 11.46
CA GLY A 44 11.01 -22.21 11.09
C GLY A 44 10.50 -23.65 11.12
N ASP A 45 9.39 -23.97 10.46
CA ASP A 45 8.98 -25.36 10.20
C ASP A 45 9.22 -25.78 8.74
N GLY A 46 10.50 -25.77 8.36
CA GLY A 46 11.02 -26.55 7.24
C GLY A 46 11.28 -28.01 7.59
#